data_AF-A0A7R9DPK3-F1
#
_entry.id   AF-A0A7R9DPK3-F1
#
_cell.length_a   1.000
_cell.length_b   1.000
_cell.length_c   1.000
_cell.angle_alpha   90.00
_cell.angle_beta   90.00
_cell.angle_gamma   90.00
#
_symmetry.space_group_name_H-M   'P 1'
#
loop_
_entity.id
_entity.type
_entity.pdbx_description
1 polymer ?
#
loop_
_entity_poly.entity_id
_entity_poly.type
_entity_poly.pdbx_seq_one_letter_code
_entity_poly.pdbx_strand_id
1 'polypeptide(L)'
;TSQSTQWDVKIHRVDDKTVTLQVKIPATAQVGLWRCLVQTSLIGSNVKNDFLCNDDIYILFNPWCPDDAVFMDHEDNRKEYVLNETGKVWTGSARKPLGRRWIFGQFDDAVLPGAMYLLELSKLSHAERGSPVKIARAISAVINANDDLGLLVGNWSNDYRDGVAPHSWTGSVSIFEQYLKSGGRSVKYGQCWVFSAATVT
;
A
#
# COMPACT_ATOMS: atom_id res chain seq x y z
N THR A 1 -28.00 -4.95 -14.74
CA THR A 1 -26.83 -4.14 -15.09
C THR A 1 -26.47 -3.29 -13.88
N SER A 2 -25.67 -3.83 -12.94
CA SER A 2 -25.27 -3.03 -11.78
C SER A 2 -24.24 -1.99 -12.22
N GLN A 3 -24.48 -0.73 -11.90
CA GLN A 3 -23.53 0.36 -12.16
C GLN A 3 -22.17 -0.03 -11.58
N SER A 4 -21.08 0.13 -12.35
CA SER A 4 -19.71 -0.28 -11.95
C SER A 4 -19.18 0.50 -10.73
N THR A 5 -19.86 1.57 -10.36
CA THR A 5 -19.42 2.58 -9.37
C THR A 5 -20.02 2.41 -7.97
N GLN A 6 -20.84 1.39 -7.73
CA GLN A 6 -21.50 1.19 -6.43
C GLN A 6 -21.09 -0.12 -5.76
N TRP A 7 -21.07 -0.07 -4.42
CA TRP A 7 -21.05 -1.26 -3.58
C TRP A 7 -22.30 -2.09 -3.81
N ASP A 8 -22.13 -3.40 -3.92
CA ASP A 8 -23.25 -4.33 -4.11
C ASP A 8 -22.97 -5.63 -3.36
N VAL A 9 -24.02 -6.32 -2.94
CA VAL A 9 -23.91 -7.62 -2.27
C VAL A 9 -25.06 -8.51 -2.71
N LYS A 10 -24.73 -9.76 -3.03
CA LYS A 10 -25.73 -10.77 -3.36
C LYS A 10 -25.46 -12.08 -2.63
N ILE A 11 -26.54 -12.82 -2.39
CA ILE A 11 -26.42 -14.20 -1.90
C ILE A 11 -25.84 -15.05 -3.03
N HIS A 12 -24.71 -15.67 -2.75
CA HIS A 12 -24.06 -16.60 -3.67
C HIS A 12 -24.54 -18.03 -3.43
N ARG A 13 -24.64 -18.42 -2.15
CA ARG A 13 -25.00 -19.78 -1.73
C ARG A 13 -25.65 -19.78 -0.35
N VAL A 14 -26.55 -20.74 -0.11
CA VAL A 14 -27.14 -21.01 1.20
C VAL A 14 -27.04 -22.52 1.46
N ASP A 15 -26.38 -22.88 2.55
CA ASP A 15 -26.20 -24.26 3.01
C ASP A 15 -26.62 -24.38 4.48
N ASP A 16 -27.84 -24.87 4.73
CA ASP A 16 -28.43 -24.99 6.07
C ASP A 16 -28.35 -23.68 6.88
N LYS A 17 -27.38 -23.58 7.80
CA LYS A 17 -27.15 -22.42 8.67
C LYS A 17 -26.05 -21.47 8.17
N THR A 18 -25.52 -21.70 6.98
CA THR A 18 -24.44 -20.91 6.38
C THR A 18 -24.95 -20.17 5.15
N VAL A 19 -24.73 -18.86 5.11
CA VAL A 19 -25.00 -18.01 3.94
C VAL A 19 -23.68 -17.46 3.42
N THR A 20 -23.37 -17.74 2.15
CA THR A 20 -22.21 -17.16 1.46
C THR A 20 -22.66 -15.94 0.66
N LEU A 21 -22.03 -14.81 0.93
CA LEU A 21 -22.28 -13.55 0.24
C LEU A 21 -21.17 -13.27 -0.76
N GLN A 22 -21.53 -12.76 -1.94
CA GLN A 22 -20.59 -12.18 -2.89
C GLN A 22 -20.72 -10.66 -2.83
N VAL A 23 -19.64 -9.99 -2.42
CA VAL A 23 -19.57 -8.52 -2.31
C VAL A 23 -18.82 -7.97 -3.51
N LYS A 24 -19.39 -6.96 -4.16
CA LYS A 24 -18.76 -6.16 -5.23
C LYS A 24 -18.23 -4.87 -4.61
N ILE A 25 -16.92 -4.66 -4.76
CA ILE A 25 -16.25 -3.42 -4.39
C ILE A 25 -16.19 -2.53 -5.63
N PRO A 26 -16.61 -1.25 -5.58
CA PRO A 26 -16.52 -0.36 -6.72
C PRO A 26 -15.05 -0.04 -7.03
N ALA A 27 -14.70 0.15 -8.31
CA ALA A 27 -13.34 0.45 -8.74
C ALA A 27 -12.81 1.79 -8.20
N THR A 28 -13.70 2.66 -7.70
CA THR A 28 -13.37 3.95 -7.07
C THR A 28 -13.36 3.88 -5.54
N ALA A 29 -13.43 2.68 -4.93
CA ALA A 29 -13.38 2.52 -3.49
C ALA A 29 -12.07 3.10 -2.92
N GLN A 30 -12.15 3.64 -1.71
CA GLN A 30 -10.98 4.18 -1.02
C GLN A 30 -10.02 3.04 -0.66
N VAL A 31 -8.76 3.19 -1.04
CA VAL A 31 -7.68 2.28 -0.62
C VAL A 31 -7.41 2.44 0.86
N GLY A 32 -7.26 1.33 1.57
CA GLY A 32 -6.96 1.33 2.99
C GLY A 32 -7.47 0.11 3.75
N LEU A 33 -7.46 0.22 5.08
CA LEU A 33 -7.99 -0.77 6.00
C LEU A 33 -9.49 -0.54 6.23
N TRP A 34 -10.28 -1.59 6.02
CA TRP A 34 -11.73 -1.59 6.19
C TRP A 34 -12.16 -2.62 7.22
N ARG A 35 -13.22 -2.30 7.96
CA ARG A 35 -13.89 -3.24 8.87
C ARG A 35 -15.26 -3.59 8.32
N CYS A 36 -15.59 -4.88 8.36
CA CYS A 36 -16.89 -5.37 7.93
C CYS A 36 -17.82 -5.55 9.15
N LEU A 37 -19.01 -4.96 9.07
CA LEU A 37 -20.08 -5.11 10.05
C LEU A 37 -21.27 -5.77 9.37
N VAL A 38 -21.75 -6.88 9.92
CA VAL A 38 -22.97 -7.56 9.48
C VAL A 38 -24.10 -7.22 10.44
N GLN A 39 -25.08 -6.44 9.95
CA GLN A 39 -26.29 -6.12 10.71
C GLN A 39 -27.44 -7.03 10.24
N THR A 40 -28.11 -7.69 11.18
CA THR A 40 -29.28 -8.55 10.92
C THR A 40 -30.49 -8.07 11.70
N SER A 41 -31.68 -8.22 11.11
CA SER A 41 -32.95 -7.98 11.78
C SER A 41 -34.02 -8.92 11.24
N LEU A 42 -35.00 -9.24 12.08
CA LEU A 42 -36.20 -9.98 11.64
C LEU A 42 -37.21 -8.99 11.06
N ILE A 43 -37.94 -9.42 10.03
CA ILE A 43 -39.01 -8.62 9.42
C ILE A 43 -40.07 -8.31 10.49
N GLY A 44 -40.38 -7.02 10.67
CA GLY A 44 -41.35 -6.55 11.68
C GLY A 44 -40.78 -6.38 13.10
N SER A 45 -39.48 -6.65 13.31
CA SER A 45 -38.78 -6.37 14.56
C SER A 45 -37.96 -5.09 14.47
N ASN A 46 -37.94 -4.30 15.55
CA ASN A 46 -37.01 -3.18 15.70
C ASN A 46 -35.65 -3.60 16.28
N VAL A 47 -35.48 -4.88 16.62
CA VAL A 47 -34.23 -5.41 17.15
C VAL A 47 -33.26 -5.65 16.00
N LYS A 48 -32.08 -5.04 16.11
CA LYS A 48 -30.94 -5.23 15.21
C LYS A 48 -29.83 -5.95 15.97
N ASN A 49 -29.22 -6.94 15.33
CA ASN A 49 -28.03 -7.61 15.86
C ASN A 49 -26.85 -7.29 14.95
N ASP A 50 -25.81 -6.72 15.55
CA ASP A 50 -24.60 -6.32 14.86
C ASP A 50 -23.50 -7.33 15.16
N PHE A 51 -22.84 -7.81 14.12
CA PHE A 51 -21.68 -8.68 14.20
C PHE A 51 -20.50 -8.02 13.49
N LEU A 52 -19.49 -7.62 14.25
CA LEU A 52 -18.24 -7.11 13.69
C LEU A 52 -17.39 -8.31 13.26
N CYS A 53 -17.00 -8.36 11.99
CA CYS A 53 -16.09 -9.37 11.49
C CYS A 53 -14.72 -9.23 12.18
N ASN A 54 -14.10 -10.36 12.52
CA ASN A 54 -12.85 -10.37 13.28
C ASN A 54 -11.66 -9.84 12.47
N ASP A 55 -11.67 -10.08 11.17
CA ASP A 55 -10.56 -9.74 10.28
C ASP A 55 -10.78 -8.35 9.67
N ASP A 56 -9.72 -7.53 9.71
CA ASP A 56 -9.67 -6.32 8.91
C ASP A 56 -9.42 -6.69 7.43
N ILE A 57 -9.99 -5.90 6.52
CA ILE A 57 -9.92 -6.11 5.07
C ILE A 57 -9.13 -4.97 4.45
N TYR A 58 -8.05 -5.28 3.75
CA TYR A 58 -7.37 -4.30 2.91
C TYR A 58 -8.06 -4.20 1.55
N ILE A 59 -8.46 -2.99 1.17
CA ILE A 59 -8.88 -2.69 -0.19
C ILE A 59 -7.74 -1.93 -0.86
N LEU A 60 -7.30 -2.44 -2.01
CA LEU A 60 -6.21 -1.89 -2.81
C LEU A 60 -6.72 -1.47 -4.19
N PHE A 61 -5.91 -0.70 -4.90
CA PHE A 61 -6.12 -0.47 -6.33
C PHE A 61 -6.10 -1.78 -7.11
N ASN A 62 -6.85 -1.85 -8.20
CA ASN A 62 -6.99 -3.06 -9.01
C ASN A 62 -6.58 -2.84 -10.48
N PRO A 63 -5.30 -3.08 -10.81
CA PRO A 63 -4.79 -3.00 -12.19
C PRO A 63 -5.44 -3.97 -13.19
N TRP A 64 -6.22 -4.97 -12.72
CA TRP A 64 -6.96 -5.91 -13.58
C TRP A 64 -8.36 -5.42 -13.94
N CYS A 65 -8.89 -4.41 -13.26
CA CYS A 65 -10.24 -3.91 -13.48
C CYS A 65 -10.24 -2.79 -14.52
N PRO A 66 -10.91 -2.93 -15.68
CA PRO A 66 -10.97 -1.89 -16.72
C PRO A 66 -11.60 -0.57 -16.26
N ASP A 67 -12.40 -0.62 -15.18
CA ASP A 67 -13.05 0.55 -14.59
C ASP A 67 -12.17 1.26 -13.54
N ASP A 68 -11.01 0.70 -13.17
CA ASP A 68 -10.09 1.28 -12.20
C ASP A 68 -9.14 2.28 -12.89
N ALA A 69 -8.85 3.39 -12.21
CA ALA A 69 -7.96 4.43 -12.71
C ALA A 69 -6.52 3.94 -12.96
N VAL A 70 -6.11 2.81 -12.36
CA VAL A 70 -4.78 2.21 -12.58
C VAL A 70 -4.81 0.97 -13.48
N PHE A 71 -5.88 0.76 -14.24
CA PHE A 71 -5.99 -0.38 -15.16
C PHE A 71 -4.79 -0.50 -16.10
N MET A 72 -4.29 -1.74 -16.24
CA MET A 72 -3.24 -2.09 -17.18
C MET A 72 -3.69 -3.26 -18.04
N ASP A 73 -3.89 -3.01 -19.34
CA ASP A 73 -4.40 -4.01 -20.28
C ASP A 73 -3.43 -5.19 -20.48
N HIS A 74 -2.15 -4.89 -20.68
CA HIS A 74 -1.13 -5.91 -20.89
C HIS A 74 -0.76 -6.66 -19.59
N GLU A 75 -0.83 -7.99 -19.63
CA GLU A 75 -0.46 -8.85 -18.52
C GLU A 75 1.01 -8.69 -18.12
N ASP A 76 1.91 -8.53 -19.08
CA ASP A 76 3.34 -8.36 -18.82
C ASP A 76 3.65 -7.07 -18.05
N ASN A 77 2.87 -6.00 -18.28
CA ASN A 77 3.00 -4.76 -17.51
C ASN A 77 2.53 -4.94 -16.06
N ARG A 78 1.45 -5.70 -15.82
CA ARG A 78 1.01 -6.03 -14.46
C ARG A 78 2.03 -6.91 -13.74
N LYS A 79 2.63 -7.87 -14.46
CA LYS A 79 3.72 -8.69 -13.93
C LYS A 79 4.91 -7.83 -13.53
N GLU A 80 5.36 -6.92 -14.39
CA GLU A 80 6.56 -6.11 -14.12
C GLU A 80 6.33 -4.98 -13.10
N TYR A 81 5.23 -4.23 -13.21
CA TYR A 81 5.03 -3.01 -12.42
C TYR A 81 4.26 -3.21 -11.13
N VAL A 82 3.65 -4.38 -10.92
CA VAL A 82 2.81 -4.66 -9.74
C VAL A 82 3.27 -5.91 -9.01
N LEU A 83 3.50 -7.01 -9.74
CA LEU A 83 3.80 -8.31 -9.12
C LEU A 83 5.30 -8.61 -8.96
N ASN A 84 6.18 -7.95 -9.70
CA ASN A 84 7.61 -8.21 -9.63
C ASN A 84 8.20 -7.55 -8.38
N GLU A 85 8.60 -8.38 -7.41
CA GLU A 85 9.18 -7.92 -6.14
C GLU A 85 10.67 -7.57 -6.23
N THR A 86 11.27 -7.74 -7.40
CA THR A 86 12.70 -7.47 -7.62
C THR A 86 12.90 -6.60 -8.83
N GLY A 87 13.88 -5.69 -8.74
CA GLY A 87 14.16 -4.77 -9.82
C GLY A 87 15.61 -4.37 -9.89
N LYS A 88 15.86 -3.37 -10.72
CA LYS A 88 17.17 -2.75 -10.89
C LYS A 88 17.05 -1.24 -10.78
N VAL A 89 17.79 -0.65 -9.85
CA VAL A 89 17.88 0.79 -9.69
C VAL A 89 19.18 1.26 -10.32
N TRP A 90 19.07 2.14 -11.31
CA TRP A 90 20.22 2.66 -12.04
C TRP A 90 20.81 3.87 -11.32
N THR A 91 22.11 3.82 -11.08
CA THR A 91 22.91 4.87 -10.41
C THR A 91 24.17 5.15 -11.24
N GLY A 92 25.09 5.96 -10.71
CA GLY A 92 26.33 6.30 -11.40
C GLY A 92 26.13 7.47 -12.37
N SER A 93 26.89 7.47 -13.47
CA SER A 93 26.82 8.54 -14.48
C SER A 93 26.34 8.00 -15.81
N ALA A 94 25.91 8.88 -16.73
CA ALA A 94 25.49 8.50 -18.07
C ALA A 94 26.56 7.69 -18.85
N ARG A 95 27.86 7.95 -18.58
CA ARG A 95 28.97 7.23 -19.21
C ARG A 95 29.35 5.93 -18.52
N LYS A 96 28.94 5.76 -17.25
CA LYS A 96 29.22 4.57 -16.44
C LYS A 96 28.01 4.27 -15.57
N PRO A 97 26.90 3.78 -16.18
CA PRO A 97 25.71 3.45 -15.44
C PRO A 97 26.00 2.23 -14.54
N LEU A 98 25.52 2.30 -13.30
CA LEU A 98 25.66 1.24 -12.31
C LEU A 98 24.27 0.75 -11.93
N GLY A 99 23.91 -0.42 -12.46
CA GLY A 99 22.66 -1.09 -12.11
C GLY A 99 22.79 -1.85 -10.80
N ARG A 100 22.07 -1.42 -9.77
CA ARG A 100 21.98 -2.13 -8.48
C ARG A 100 20.73 -2.99 -8.49
N ARG A 101 20.86 -4.29 -8.19
CA ARG A 101 19.69 -5.11 -7.89
C ARG A 101 19.03 -4.60 -6.62
N TRP A 102 17.70 -4.60 -6.60
CA TRP A 102 16.91 -4.18 -5.46
C TRP A 102 15.75 -5.14 -5.23
N ILE A 103 15.49 -5.46 -3.97
CA ILE A 103 14.32 -6.23 -3.56
C ILE A 103 13.28 -5.23 -3.04
N PHE A 104 12.23 -4.98 -3.82
CA PHE A 104 11.10 -4.17 -3.37
C PHE A 104 10.36 -4.92 -2.27
N GLY A 105 9.96 -6.17 -2.53
CA GLY A 105 9.36 -7.07 -1.52
C GLY A 105 8.02 -6.57 -1.01
N GLN A 106 7.19 -5.99 -1.87
CA GLN A 106 5.91 -5.38 -1.50
C GLN A 106 4.89 -6.35 -0.89
N PHE A 107 5.10 -7.67 -1.01
CA PHE A 107 4.23 -8.69 -0.41
C PHE A 107 4.79 -9.26 0.91
N ASP A 108 5.90 -8.74 1.40
CA ASP A 108 6.42 -9.03 2.74
C ASP A 108 5.49 -8.47 3.82
N ASP A 109 5.38 -9.16 4.96
CA ASP A 109 4.39 -8.89 6.00
C ASP A 109 4.56 -7.52 6.68
N ALA A 110 5.77 -6.94 6.61
CA ALA A 110 6.06 -5.61 7.13
C ALA A 110 5.63 -4.48 6.18
N VAL A 111 5.56 -4.73 4.87
CA VAL A 111 5.43 -3.65 3.89
C VAL A 111 4.03 -3.05 3.86
N LEU A 112 2.99 -3.88 3.66
CA LEU A 112 1.62 -3.37 3.58
C LEU A 112 1.19 -2.60 4.86
N PRO A 113 1.44 -3.10 6.09
CA PRO A 113 1.17 -2.33 7.30
C PRO A 113 1.98 -1.03 7.38
N GLY A 114 3.25 -1.04 6.97
CA GLY A 114 4.09 0.15 6.97
C GLY A 114 3.65 1.20 5.95
N ALA A 115 3.25 0.78 4.75
CA ALA A 115 2.67 1.67 3.73
C ALA A 115 1.36 2.32 4.24
N MET A 116 0.52 1.56 4.93
CA MET A 116 -0.72 2.07 5.53
C MET A 116 -0.44 3.04 6.68
N TYR A 117 0.58 2.77 7.50
CA TYR A 117 1.04 3.72 8.52
C TYR A 117 1.49 5.04 7.89
N LEU A 118 2.30 4.98 6.83
CA LEU A 118 2.74 6.18 6.09
C LEU A 118 1.57 6.94 5.47
N LEU A 119 0.55 6.24 4.95
CA LEU A 119 -0.65 6.86 4.41
C LEU A 119 -1.50 7.55 5.49
N GLU A 120 -1.57 7.02 6.70
CA GLU A 120 -2.18 7.73 7.83
C GLU A 120 -1.35 8.95 8.24
N LEU A 121 -0.02 8.80 8.30
CA LEU A 121 0.89 9.90 8.60
C LEU A 121 0.78 11.05 7.59
N SER A 122 0.50 10.75 6.32
CA SER A 122 0.35 11.76 5.27
C SER A 122 -0.87 12.66 5.48
N LYS A 123 -1.77 12.32 6.41
CA LYS A 123 -3.04 13.01 6.68
C LYS A 123 -3.93 13.17 5.45
N LEU A 124 -3.72 12.33 4.43
CA LEU A 124 -4.59 12.32 3.25
C LEU A 124 -5.96 11.82 3.70
N SER A 125 -7.00 12.64 3.48
CA SER A 125 -8.34 12.32 3.93
C SER A 125 -8.81 11.00 3.32
N HIS A 126 -9.55 10.20 4.09
CA HIS A 126 -9.99 8.88 3.63
C HIS A 126 -10.77 8.95 2.32
N ALA A 127 -11.64 9.96 2.16
CA ALA A 127 -12.41 10.19 0.94
C ALA A 127 -11.56 10.35 -0.33
N GLU A 128 -10.33 10.85 -0.20
CA GLU A 128 -9.41 11.11 -1.30
C GLU A 128 -8.55 9.90 -1.69
N ARG A 129 -8.55 8.84 -0.86
CA ARG A 129 -7.75 7.63 -1.07
C ARG A 129 -8.24 6.72 -2.20
N GLY A 130 -9.31 7.11 -2.90
CA GLY A 130 -9.69 6.48 -4.18
C GLY A 130 -8.90 7.05 -5.38
N SER A 131 -8.09 8.10 -5.20
CA SER A 131 -7.35 8.73 -6.29
C SER A 131 -5.87 8.31 -6.28
N PRO A 132 -5.37 7.60 -7.31
CA PRO A 132 -3.96 7.20 -7.37
C PRO A 132 -3.01 8.41 -7.44
N VAL A 133 -3.45 9.51 -8.06
CA VAL A 133 -2.66 10.75 -8.13
C VAL A 133 -2.46 11.37 -6.74
N LYS A 134 -3.52 11.42 -5.93
CA LYS A 134 -3.44 11.98 -4.57
C LYS A 134 -2.62 11.08 -3.64
N ILE A 135 -2.79 9.76 -3.74
CA ILE A 135 -1.98 8.79 -3.00
C ILE A 135 -0.51 8.90 -3.37
N ALA A 136 -0.17 8.93 -4.66
CA ALA A 136 1.22 9.07 -5.11
C ALA A 136 1.86 10.35 -4.56
N ARG A 137 1.14 11.48 -4.61
CA ARG A 137 1.60 12.75 -4.04
C ARG A 137 1.82 12.63 -2.52
N ALA A 138 0.87 12.07 -1.80
CA ALA A 138 0.92 11.91 -0.36
C ALA A 138 2.09 11.02 0.10
N ILE A 139 2.25 9.85 -0.52
CA ILE A 139 3.36 8.92 -0.23
C ILE A 139 4.71 9.56 -0.55
N SER A 140 4.85 10.22 -1.71
CA SER A 140 6.11 10.87 -2.08
C SER A 140 6.57 11.93 -1.07
N ALA A 141 5.64 12.58 -0.37
CA ALA A 141 5.95 13.56 0.67
C ALA A 141 6.45 12.88 1.97
N VAL A 142 5.80 11.80 2.40
CA VAL A 142 6.13 11.13 3.69
C VAL A 142 7.27 10.11 3.60
N ILE A 143 7.80 9.83 2.41
CA ILE A 143 9.00 8.97 2.27
C ILE A 143 10.26 9.67 2.80
N ASN A 144 10.38 10.99 2.62
CA ASN A 144 11.50 11.78 3.13
C ASN A 144 11.18 12.40 4.50
N ALA A 145 12.00 12.12 5.49
CA ALA A 145 11.82 12.60 6.85
C ALA A 145 12.48 13.95 7.17
N ASN A 146 13.12 14.60 6.19
CA ASN A 146 13.81 15.87 6.47
C ASN A 146 12.82 17.04 6.70
N ASP A 147 11.60 16.94 6.18
CA ASP A 147 10.55 17.96 6.34
C ASP A 147 9.42 17.51 7.29
N ASP A 148 9.23 16.19 7.49
CA ASP A 148 8.14 15.56 8.27
C ASP A 148 8.62 14.27 9.00
N LEU A 149 7.79 13.63 9.84
CA LEU A 149 8.08 12.32 10.49
C LEU A 149 8.08 11.11 9.52
N GLY A 150 8.74 11.21 8.37
CA GLY A 150 8.67 10.25 7.28
C GLY A 150 9.47 8.95 7.46
N LEU A 151 9.50 8.12 6.40
CA LEU A 151 10.13 6.79 6.42
C LEU A 151 11.66 6.85 6.59
N LEU A 152 12.36 7.70 5.82
CA LEU A 152 13.83 7.68 5.71
C LEU A 152 14.43 9.07 5.97
N VAL A 153 15.57 9.11 6.66
CA VAL A 153 16.38 10.33 6.84
C VAL A 153 17.44 10.41 5.74
N GLY A 154 17.55 11.56 5.07
CA GLY A 154 18.55 11.77 4.01
C GLY A 154 19.92 12.13 4.57
N ASN A 155 21.00 11.54 4.03
CA ASN A 155 22.37 11.92 4.43
C ASN A 155 23.41 11.76 3.30
N TRP A 156 24.16 12.83 3.03
CA TRP A 156 25.21 12.94 2.01
C TRP A 156 26.59 13.33 2.58
N SER A 157 26.76 13.33 3.91
CA SER A 157 28.00 13.77 4.56
C SER A 157 29.16 12.77 4.45
N ASN A 158 28.88 11.53 3.99
CA ASN A 158 29.74 10.35 4.10
C ASN A 158 30.05 9.89 5.53
N ASP A 159 29.37 10.44 6.55
CA ASP A 159 29.38 9.93 7.92
C ASP A 159 28.02 9.30 8.25
N TYR A 160 28.03 7.98 8.46
CA TYR A 160 26.84 7.17 8.71
C TYR A 160 26.95 6.35 10.01
N ARG A 161 27.83 6.74 10.93
CA ARG A 161 28.18 5.92 12.12
C ARG A 161 26.99 5.64 13.04
N ASP A 162 25.95 6.46 13.02
CA ASP A 162 24.73 6.33 13.82
C ASP A 162 23.55 5.73 13.03
N GLY A 163 23.79 5.16 11.84
CA GLY A 163 22.76 4.54 11.01
C GLY A 163 23.33 3.55 9.99
N VAL A 164 22.56 3.28 8.95
CA VAL A 164 22.96 2.43 7.82
C VAL A 164 23.41 3.30 6.66
N ALA A 165 24.58 3.01 6.10
CA ALA A 165 25.08 3.71 4.93
C ALA A 165 24.14 3.46 3.72
N PRO A 166 23.73 4.49 2.96
CA PRO A 166 22.76 4.36 1.87
C PRO A 166 23.10 3.31 0.79
N HIS A 167 24.39 3.02 0.61
CA HIS A 167 24.88 2.06 -0.37
C HIS A 167 24.80 0.60 0.09
N SER A 168 24.55 0.36 1.39
CA SER A 168 24.44 -0.98 2.00
C SER A 168 23.04 -1.56 1.89
N TRP A 169 22.01 -0.74 1.65
CA TRP A 169 20.67 -1.24 1.40
C TRP A 169 20.60 -2.05 0.11
N THR A 170 19.98 -3.22 0.19
CA THR A 170 19.74 -4.13 -0.94
C THR A 170 18.25 -4.30 -1.25
N GLY A 171 17.37 -3.71 -0.45
CA GLY A 171 15.93 -3.83 -0.57
C GLY A 171 15.19 -2.91 0.39
N SER A 172 13.88 -2.80 0.18
CA SER A 172 12.99 -1.92 0.96
C SER A 172 12.46 -2.60 2.21
N VAL A 173 12.27 -3.92 2.21
CA VAL A 173 11.70 -4.70 3.33
C VAL A 173 12.34 -4.35 4.68
N SER A 174 13.67 -4.42 4.77
CA SER A 174 14.39 -4.13 6.02
C SER A 174 14.22 -2.68 6.49
N ILE A 175 13.91 -1.73 5.60
CA ILE A 175 13.63 -0.34 5.94
C ILE A 175 12.25 -0.26 6.59
N PHE A 176 11.23 -0.86 5.97
CA PHE A 176 9.87 -0.90 6.52
C PHE A 176 9.82 -1.66 7.86
N GLU A 177 10.51 -2.79 7.97
CA GLU A 177 10.63 -3.53 9.24
C GLU A 177 11.23 -2.68 10.36
N GLN A 178 12.34 -1.98 10.09
CA GLN A 178 12.98 -1.11 11.08
C GLN A 178 12.07 0.06 11.46
N TYR A 179 11.39 0.65 10.49
CA TYR A 179 10.43 1.73 10.72
C TYR A 179 9.31 1.27 11.67
N LEU A 180 8.67 0.14 11.39
CA LEU A 180 7.60 -0.41 12.23
C LEU A 180 8.11 -0.83 13.62
N LYS A 181 9.22 -1.57 13.71
CA LYS A 181 9.81 -2.02 15.00
C LYS A 181 10.22 -0.83 15.89
N SER A 182 10.54 0.31 15.29
CA SER A 182 10.91 1.53 16.01
C SER A 182 9.72 2.37 16.50
N GLY A 183 8.49 1.96 16.16
CA GLY A 183 7.27 2.71 16.46
C GLY A 183 7.02 3.88 15.50
N GLY A 184 7.49 3.79 14.26
CA GLY A 184 7.33 4.85 13.24
C GLY A 184 8.40 5.94 13.30
N ARG A 185 9.58 5.67 13.88
CA ARG A 185 10.72 6.59 13.83
C ARG A 185 11.46 6.41 12.51
N SER A 186 11.84 7.52 11.89
CA SER A 186 12.51 7.52 10.59
C SER A 186 13.81 6.72 10.60
N VAL A 187 14.01 5.94 9.54
CA VAL A 187 15.16 5.06 9.37
C VAL A 187 16.34 5.83 8.78
N LYS A 188 17.52 5.64 9.36
CA LYS A 188 18.77 6.27 8.91
C LYS A 188 19.59 5.26 8.10
N TYR A 189 20.07 5.52 6.89
CA TYR A 189 19.91 6.71 6.05
C TYR A 189 19.54 6.33 4.61
N GLY A 190 18.97 7.28 3.88
CA GLY A 190 18.66 7.18 2.46
C GLY A 190 19.40 8.22 1.61
N GLN A 191 19.52 7.91 0.32
CA GLN A 191 19.81 8.87 -0.76
C GLN A 191 18.81 8.65 -1.88
N CYS A 192 18.88 9.43 -2.96
CA CYS A 192 17.86 9.48 -4.02
C CYS A 192 17.38 8.10 -4.52
N TRP A 193 18.29 7.15 -4.75
CA TRP A 193 17.92 5.81 -5.22
C TRP A 193 17.22 4.97 -4.13
N VAL A 194 17.57 5.16 -2.85
CA VAL A 194 16.91 4.49 -1.73
C VAL A 194 15.50 5.03 -1.55
N PHE A 195 15.33 6.36 -1.58
CA PHE A 195 14.02 7.00 -1.55
C PHE A 195 13.14 6.56 -2.71
N SER A 196 13.70 6.53 -3.94
CA SER A 196 12.96 6.09 -5.12
C SER A 196 12.52 4.63 -4.97
N ALA A 197 13.41 3.74 -4.51
CA ALA A 197 13.07 2.34 -4.39
C ALA A 197 12.06 2.06 -3.27
N ALA A 198 12.16 2.78 -2.15
CA ALA A 198 11.17 2.74 -1.07
C ALA A 198 9.81 3.35 -1.47
N THR A 199 9.78 4.31 -2.40
CA THR A 199 8.52 4.87 -2.94
C THR A 199 7.83 3.90 -3.91
N VAL A 200 8.60 3.09 -4.63
CA VAL A 200 8.08 2.06 -5.55
C VAL A 200 7.55 0.84 -4.80
N THR A 201 8.11 0.56 -3.62
CA THR A 201 7.65 -0.49 -2.70
C THR A 201 6.36 -0.08 -2.00
#